data_AF-Q8ELD1-F1
#
_entry.id   AF-Q8ELD1-F1
#
_cell.length_a   1.000
_cell.length_b   1.000
_cell.length_c   1.000
_cell.angle_alpha   90.00
_cell.angle_beta   90.00
_cell.angle_gamma   90.00
#
_symmetry.space_group_name_H-M   'P 1'
#
loop_
_entity.id
_entity.type
_entity.pdbx_description
1 polymer ?
#
loop_
_entity_poly.entity_id
_entity_poly.type
_entity_poly.pdbx_seq_one_letter_code
_entity_poly.pdbx_strand_id
1 'polypeptide(L)'
;MSGQNQHQEIQECTNQVKQAYQMIIQAKTSGNMEQLAQAQEQLLQAEEHLKYTQERFGTEALNNPQFQQTEEQLHDARQEIELFKNNHR
;
A
#
# COMPACT_ATOMS: atom_id res chain seq x y z
N MET A 1 -26.84 3.29 -1.93
CA MET A 1 -25.97 4.21 -1.16
C MET A 1 -24.68 3.55 -0.66
N SER A 2 -24.55 2.22 -0.73
CA SER A 2 -23.38 1.44 -0.27
C SER A 2 -22.12 1.64 -1.13
N GLY A 3 -22.26 1.80 -2.45
CA GLY A 3 -21.11 1.95 -3.35
C GLY A 3 -20.30 3.25 -3.19
N GLN A 4 -20.91 4.33 -2.65
CA GLN A 4 -20.19 5.58 -2.41
C GLN A 4 -19.20 5.46 -1.23
N ASN A 5 -19.61 4.80 -0.14
CA ASN A 5 -18.73 4.55 1.00
C ASN A 5 -17.59 3.59 0.63
N GLN A 6 -17.89 2.55 -0.16
CA GLN A 6 -16.87 1.63 -0.64
C GLN A 6 -15.81 2.35 -1.49
N HIS A 7 -16.24 3.16 -2.45
CA HIS A 7 -15.31 3.88 -3.32
C HIS A 7 -14.43 4.86 -2.53
N GLN A 8 -15.00 5.52 -1.53
CA GLN A 8 -14.26 6.40 -0.62
C GLN A 8 -13.23 5.63 0.21
N GLU A 9 -13.61 4.52 0.84
CA GLU A 9 -12.68 3.71 1.66
C GLU A 9 -11.53 3.12 0.81
N ILE A 10 -11.86 2.60 -0.38
CA ILE A 10 -10.84 2.12 -1.32
C ILE A 10 -9.92 3.27 -1.74
N GLN A 11 -10.46 4.45 -2.06
CA GLN A 11 -9.66 5.61 -2.45
C GLN A 11 -8.75 6.11 -1.32
N GLU A 12 -9.23 6.14 -0.08
CA GLU A 12 -8.42 6.48 1.08
C GLU A 12 -7.27 5.49 1.25
N CYS A 13 -7.55 4.20 1.14
CA CYS A 13 -6.52 3.17 1.19
C CYS A 13 -5.52 3.29 0.04
N THR A 14 -5.98 3.52 -1.20
CA THR A 14 -5.11 3.76 -2.36
C THR A 14 -4.15 4.92 -2.11
N ASN A 15 -4.65 6.01 -1.51
CA ASN A 15 -3.81 7.17 -1.22
C ASN A 15 -2.76 6.86 -0.15
N GLN A 16 -3.11 6.09 0.88
CA GLN A 16 -2.15 5.65 1.91
C GLN A 16 -1.05 4.78 1.30
N VAL A 17 -1.40 3.80 0.43
CA VAL A 17 -0.42 2.96 -0.27
C VAL A 17 0.49 3.81 -1.16
N LYS A 18 -0.07 4.75 -1.94
CA LYS A 18 0.73 5.64 -2.78
C LYS A 18 1.69 6.50 -1.97
N GLN A 19 1.28 7.02 -0.83
CA GLN A 19 2.14 7.81 0.06
C GLN A 19 3.28 6.95 0.64
N ALA A 20 2.96 5.77 1.16
CA ALA A 20 3.97 4.84 1.67
C ALA A 20 4.97 4.44 0.56
N TYR A 21 4.46 4.16 -0.65
CA TYR A 21 5.31 3.84 -1.80
C TYR A 21 6.23 4.98 -2.20
N GLN A 22 5.75 6.22 -2.21
CA GLN A 22 6.62 7.38 -2.46
C GLN A 22 7.71 7.52 -1.38
N MET A 23 7.39 7.27 -0.11
CA MET A 23 8.39 7.28 0.96
C MET A 23 9.42 6.16 0.79
N ILE A 24 9.01 4.97 0.35
CA ILE A 24 9.93 3.87 0.02
C ILE A 24 10.90 4.31 -1.09
N ILE A 25 10.39 4.89 -2.18
CA ILE A 25 11.23 5.37 -3.28
C ILE A 25 12.22 6.44 -2.80
N GLN A 26 11.76 7.39 -1.99
CA GLN A 26 12.62 8.44 -1.43
C GLN A 26 13.69 7.88 -0.50
N ALA A 27 13.33 6.96 0.40
CA ALA A 27 14.24 6.31 1.31
C ALA A 27 15.32 5.51 0.57
N LYS A 28 14.92 4.75 -0.46
CA LYS A 28 15.82 4.00 -1.34
C LYS A 28 16.78 4.92 -2.09
N THR A 29 16.27 6.03 -2.63
CA THR A 29 17.08 7.02 -3.37
C THR A 29 18.10 7.69 -2.45
N SER A 30 17.72 7.97 -1.21
CA SER A 30 18.58 8.60 -0.21
C SER A 30 19.54 7.61 0.47
N GLY A 31 19.32 6.30 0.30
CA GLY A 31 20.06 5.26 1.01
C GLY A 31 19.75 5.19 2.51
N ASN A 32 18.64 5.78 2.95
CA ASN A 32 18.33 5.91 4.38
C ASN A 32 17.45 4.74 4.86
N MET A 33 18.06 3.82 5.59
CA MET A 33 17.39 2.64 6.14
C MET A 33 16.33 2.97 7.20
N GLU A 34 16.48 4.05 7.96
CA GLU A 34 15.49 4.45 8.96
C GLU A 34 14.21 4.97 8.28
N GLN A 35 14.37 5.79 7.24
CA GLN A 35 13.23 6.22 6.42
C GLN A 35 12.57 5.05 5.71
N LEU A 36 13.35 4.05 5.27
CA LEU A 36 12.80 2.85 4.65
C LEU A 36 11.96 2.03 5.65
N ALA A 37 12.43 1.90 6.89
CA ALA A 37 11.69 1.22 7.95
C ALA A 37 10.39 1.95 8.29
N GLN A 38 10.41 3.28 8.37
CA GLN A 38 9.20 4.09 8.58
C GLN A 38 8.22 3.94 7.40
N ALA A 39 8.71 3.96 6.17
CA ALA A 39 7.89 3.78 4.99
C ALA A 39 7.30 2.37 4.91
N GLN A 40 8.06 1.35 5.33
CA GLN A 40 7.57 -0.03 5.47
C GLN A 40 6.44 -0.12 6.50
N GLU A 41 6.55 0.56 7.65
CA GLU A 41 5.50 0.58 8.66
C GLU A 41 4.21 1.23 8.14
N GLN A 42 4.32 2.34 7.41
CA GLN A 42 3.14 2.97 6.77
C GLN A 42 2.52 2.08 5.70
N LEU A 43 3.34 1.34 4.94
CA LEU A 43 2.84 0.40 3.95
C LEU A 43 2.04 -0.73 4.62
N LEU A 44 2.51 -1.24 5.77
CA LEU A 44 1.79 -2.25 6.56
C LEU A 44 0.45 -1.74 7.08
N GLN A 45 0.39 -0.49 7.56
CA GLN A 45 -0.88 0.12 7.98
C GLN A 45 -1.86 0.26 6.82
N ALA A 46 -1.38 0.71 5.65
CA ALA A 46 -2.20 0.81 4.46
C ALA A 46 -2.73 -0.56 4.01
N GLU A 47 -1.94 -1.63 4.18
CA GLU A 47 -2.37 -2.99 3.90
C GLU A 47 -3.47 -3.50 4.82
N GLU A 48 -3.33 -3.27 6.13
CA GLU A 48 -4.37 -3.64 7.09
C GLU A 48 -5.68 -2.94 6.74
N HIS A 49 -5.61 -1.68 6.34
CA HIS A 49 -6.77 -0.93 5.89
C HIS A 49 -7.37 -1.49 4.59
N LEU A 50 -6.53 -1.89 3.63
CA LEU A 50 -6.96 -2.53 2.39
C LEU A 50 -7.67 -3.85 2.67
N LYS A 51 -7.09 -4.67 3.55
CA LYS A 51 -7.65 -5.95 3.97
C LYS A 51 -8.96 -5.77 4.72
N TYR A 52 -9.05 -4.80 5.62
CA TYR A 52 -10.31 -4.47 6.30
C TYR A 52 -11.40 -4.05 5.30
N THR A 53 -11.03 -3.25 4.30
CA THR A 53 -11.93 -2.85 3.21
C THR A 53 -12.39 -4.08 2.42
N GLN A 54 -11.49 -5.03 2.12
CA GLN A 54 -11.83 -6.30 1.50
C GLN A 54 -12.78 -7.14 2.35
N GLU A 55 -12.54 -7.25 3.66
CA GLU A 55 -13.40 -8.01 4.58
C GLU A 55 -14.79 -7.38 4.70
N ARG A 56 -14.87 -6.05 4.67
CA ARG A 56 -16.12 -5.30 4.80
C ARG A 56 -17.00 -5.35 3.56
N PHE A 57 -16.41 -5.26 2.37
CA PHE A 57 -17.13 -5.19 1.10
C PHE A 57 -17.07 -6.50 0.29
N GLY A 58 -16.26 -7.46 0.72
CA GLY A 58 -16.12 -8.77 0.11
C GLY A 58 -15.80 -8.70 -1.38
N THR A 59 -16.57 -9.44 -2.18
CA THR A 59 -16.41 -9.53 -3.63
C THR A 59 -16.58 -8.18 -4.34
N GLU A 60 -17.32 -7.23 -3.77
CA GLU A 60 -17.47 -5.90 -4.37
C GLU A 60 -16.16 -5.12 -4.38
N ALA A 61 -15.32 -5.26 -3.33
CA ALA A 61 -13.98 -4.67 -3.30
C ALA A 61 -13.07 -5.32 -4.33
N LEU A 62 -13.10 -6.65 -4.45
CA LEU A 62 -12.26 -7.38 -5.40
C LEU A 62 -12.61 -7.10 -6.87
N ASN A 63 -13.84 -6.72 -7.16
CA ASN A 63 -14.27 -6.29 -8.50
C ASN A 63 -13.97 -4.81 -8.78
N ASN A 64 -13.49 -4.06 -7.78
CA ASN A 64 -13.16 -2.65 -7.96
C ASN A 64 -11.77 -2.53 -8.60
N PRO A 65 -11.63 -1.89 -9.76
CA PRO A 65 -10.35 -1.77 -10.46
C PRO A 65 -9.31 -0.98 -9.65
N GLN A 66 -9.75 -0.04 -8.83
CA GLN A 66 -8.86 0.75 -7.97
C GLN A 66 -8.34 -0.08 -6.80
N PHE A 67 -9.14 -1.02 -6.29
CA PHE A 67 -8.70 -1.98 -5.27
C PHE A 67 -7.62 -2.90 -5.83
N GLN A 68 -7.87 -3.51 -7.00
CA GLN A 68 -6.90 -4.37 -7.69
C GLN A 68 -5.58 -3.65 -7.94
N GLN A 69 -5.64 -2.42 -8.47
CA GLN A 69 -4.44 -1.60 -8.69
C GLN A 69 -3.70 -1.29 -7.39
N THR A 70 -4.42 -1.12 -6.27
CA THR A 70 -3.82 -0.85 -4.96
C THR A 70 -3.12 -2.09 -4.41
N GLU A 71 -3.70 -3.29 -4.59
CA GLU A 71 -3.04 -4.56 -4.24
C GLU A 71 -1.75 -4.76 -5.03
N GLU A 72 -1.76 -4.49 -6.34
CA GLU A 72 -0.56 -4.56 -7.18
C GLU A 72 0.53 -3.60 -6.69
N GLN A 73 0.18 -2.33 -6.44
CA GLN A 73 1.13 -1.35 -5.90
C GLN A 73 1.71 -1.75 -4.56
N LEU A 74 0.89 -2.34 -3.69
CA LEU A 74 1.32 -2.80 -2.38
C LEU A 74 2.30 -3.98 -2.48
N HIS A 75 2.02 -4.93 -3.39
CA HIS A 75 2.91 -6.03 -3.68
C HIS A 75 4.25 -5.55 -4.24
N ASP A 76 4.23 -4.65 -5.22
CA ASP A 76 5.43 -4.07 -5.81
C ASP A 76 6.27 -3.33 -4.76
N ALA A 77 5.62 -2.53 -3.90
CA ALA A 77 6.27 -1.81 -2.81
C ALA A 77 7.01 -2.74 -1.83
N ARG A 78 6.38 -3.86 -1.44
CA ARG A 78 6.99 -4.88 -0.58
C ARG A 78 8.21 -5.52 -1.24
N GLN A 79 8.06 -5.94 -2.49
CA GLN A 79 9.15 -6.53 -3.26
C GLN A 79 10.34 -5.55 -3.38
N GLU A 80 10.06 -4.27 -3.62
CA GLU A 80 11.09 -3.24 -3.69
C GLU A 80 11.85 -3.04 -2.38
N ILE A 81 11.18 -3.07 -1.24
CA ILE A 81 11.82 -3.00 0.09
C ILE A 81 12.73 -4.22 0.28
N GLU A 82 12.24 -5.43 0.00
CA GLU A 82 13.00 -6.66 0.18
C GLU A 82 14.25 -6.69 -0.70
N LEU A 83 14.12 -6.33 -1.97
CA LEU A 83 15.24 -6.21 -2.89
C LEU A 83 16.28 -5.19 -2.41
N PHE A 84 15.82 -4.02 -1.95
CA PHE A 84 16.72 -2.99 -1.44
C PHE A 84 17.47 -3.46 -0.19
N LYS A 85 16.77 -4.06 0.78
CA LYS A 85 17.37 -4.61 2.01
C LYS A 85 18.36 -5.72 1.71
N ASN A 86 18.07 -6.59 0.74
CA ASN A 86 18.98 -7.66 0.34
C ASN A 86 20.23 -7.14 -0.37
N ASN A 87 20.12 -6.08 -1.18
CA ASN A 87 21.27 -5.44 -1.83
C ASN A 87 22.15 -4.65 -0.86
N HIS A 88 21.60 -4.21 0.28
CA HIS A 88 22.32 -3.46 1.32
C HIS A 88 22.66 -4.31 2.56
N ARG A 89 22.65 -5.64 2.40
CA ARG A 89 23.07 -6.61 3.42
C ARG A 89 24.51 -7.03 3.23
#